data_AF-A0A950C5S1-F1
#
_entry.id   AF-A0A950C5S1-F1
#
_cell.length_a   1.000
_cell.length_b   1.000
_cell.length_c   1.000
_cell.angle_alpha   90.00
_cell.angle_beta   90.00
_cell.angle_gamma   90.00
#
_symmetry.space_group_name_H-M   'P 1'
#
loop_
_entity.id
_entity.type
_entity.pdbx_description
1 polymer ?
#
loop_
_entity_poly.entity_id
_entity_poly.type
_entity_poly.pdbx_seq_one_letter_code
_entity_poly.pdbx_strand_id
1 'polypeptide(L)'
;MPFRLIAIFLAFGLHSAAAPAEAAAPAEAPRDPSHGHYLIVWVGDHAGKGNDFLAVIDADPASASYGHLVTTLPTDQRTELVHHTEYTMPASGMLFANDHNAGRTFIFDVRNALAPKIVT
;
A
#
# COMPACT_ATOMS: atom_id res chain seq x y z
N MET A 1 32.61 -24.73 -76.58
CA MET A 1 32.62 -25.16 -75.17
C MET A 1 31.96 -24.08 -74.31
N PRO A 2 30.67 -24.15 -73.97
CA PRO A 2 30.04 -23.11 -73.15
C PRO A 2 30.17 -23.44 -71.65
N PHE A 3 30.88 -22.59 -70.90
CA PHE A 3 30.82 -22.59 -69.44
C PHE A 3 29.55 -21.85 -69.00
N ARG A 4 28.67 -22.56 -68.29
CA ARG A 4 27.50 -22.00 -67.60
C ARG A 4 27.95 -21.48 -66.23
N LEU A 5 27.72 -20.20 -65.94
CA LEU A 5 27.89 -19.65 -64.60
C LEU A 5 26.60 -19.91 -63.80
N ILE A 6 26.72 -20.71 -62.74
CA ILE A 6 25.65 -21.00 -61.79
C ILE A 6 25.50 -19.80 -60.86
N ALA A 7 24.30 -19.21 -60.81
CA ALA A 7 23.94 -18.21 -59.82
C ALA A 7 23.67 -18.91 -58.46
N ILE A 8 24.40 -18.54 -57.42
CA ILE A 8 24.14 -18.96 -56.05
C ILE A 8 23.11 -17.98 -55.47
N PHE A 9 21.87 -18.44 -55.28
CA PHE A 9 20.88 -17.74 -54.48
C PHE A 9 21.11 -18.06 -52.99
N LEU A 10 21.59 -17.08 -52.23
CA LEU A 10 21.57 -17.14 -50.76
C LEU A 10 20.14 -16.89 -50.29
N ALA A 11 19.45 -17.95 -49.88
CA ALA A 11 18.16 -17.85 -49.20
C ALA A 11 18.39 -17.35 -47.76
N PHE A 12 18.07 -16.09 -47.49
CA PHE A 12 17.89 -15.59 -46.12
C PHE A 12 16.54 -16.09 -45.60
N GLY A 13 16.56 -17.08 -44.72
CA GLY A 13 15.37 -17.55 -44.01
C GLY A 13 14.93 -16.53 -42.96
N LEU A 14 13.79 -15.88 -43.18
CA LEU A 14 13.08 -15.12 -42.15
C LEU A 14 12.54 -16.12 -41.11
N HIS A 15 13.16 -16.21 -39.93
CA HIS A 15 12.52 -16.86 -38.78
C HIS A 15 11.63 -15.83 -38.07
N SER A 16 10.33 -15.91 -38.32
CA SER A 16 9.34 -15.19 -37.52
C SER A 16 9.19 -15.92 -36.18
N ALA A 17 9.81 -15.42 -35.12
CA ALA A 17 9.53 -15.86 -33.77
C ALA A 17 8.12 -15.37 -33.39
N ALA A 18 7.15 -16.27 -33.28
CA ALA A 18 5.87 -15.95 -32.69
C ALA A 18 6.09 -15.68 -31.20
N ALA A 19 5.78 -14.46 -30.74
CA ALA A 19 5.74 -14.15 -29.32
C ALA A 19 4.65 -15.02 -28.64
N PRO A 20 4.91 -15.61 -27.46
CA PRO A 20 3.86 -16.30 -26.73
C PRO A 20 2.75 -15.30 -26.38
N ALA A 21 1.50 -15.70 -26.57
CA ALA A 21 0.36 -14.94 -26.11
C ALA A 21 0.43 -14.84 -24.57
N GLU A 22 0.58 -13.63 -24.07
CA GLU A 22 0.50 -13.33 -22.64
C GLU A 22 -0.95 -13.63 -22.21
N ALA A 23 -1.12 -14.71 -21.47
CA ALA A 23 -2.43 -15.07 -20.93
C ALA A 23 -2.87 -13.94 -20.00
N ALA A 24 -4.00 -13.30 -20.32
CA ALA A 24 -4.61 -12.30 -19.46
C ALA A 24 -4.80 -12.89 -18.06
N ALA A 25 -4.21 -12.23 -17.05
CA ALA A 25 -4.41 -12.61 -15.67
C ALA A 25 -5.91 -12.65 -15.35
N PRO A 26 -6.38 -13.62 -14.56
CA PRO A 26 -7.79 -13.67 -14.17
C PRO A 26 -8.17 -12.35 -13.51
N ALA A 27 -9.32 -11.79 -13.92
CA ALA A 27 -9.89 -10.62 -13.28
C ALA A 27 -10.03 -10.90 -11.79
N GLU A 28 -9.36 -10.08 -10.99
CA GLU A 28 -9.33 -10.24 -9.55
C GLU A 28 -10.74 -10.09 -9.00
N ALA A 29 -11.16 -11.06 -8.16
CA ALA A 29 -12.44 -10.97 -7.48
C ALA A 29 -12.51 -9.64 -6.70
N PRO A 30 -13.71 -9.03 -6.54
CA PRO A 30 -13.83 -7.78 -5.80
C PRO A 30 -13.20 -7.94 -4.42
N ARG A 31 -12.10 -7.22 -4.18
CA ARG A 31 -11.45 -7.21 -2.86
C ARG A 31 -12.43 -6.58 -1.88
N ASP A 32 -12.64 -7.23 -0.74
CA ASP A 32 -13.31 -6.60 0.39
C ASP A 32 -12.56 -5.28 0.67
N PRO A 33 -13.23 -4.12 0.77
CA PRO A 33 -12.57 -2.87 1.14
C PRO A 33 -11.80 -2.96 2.48
N SER A 34 -12.16 -3.93 3.34
CA SER A 34 -11.40 -4.29 4.55
C SER A 34 -10.06 -4.96 4.29
N HIS A 35 -9.82 -5.45 3.07
CA HIS A 35 -8.58 -6.06 2.57
C HIS A 35 -7.74 -5.11 1.71
N GLY A 36 -8.03 -3.81 1.69
CA GLY A 36 -7.15 -2.82 1.06
C GLY A 36 -5.79 -2.75 1.77
N HIS A 37 -4.74 -2.43 1.03
CA HIS A 37 -3.45 -2.10 1.64
C HIS A 37 -3.54 -0.68 2.21
N TYR A 38 -3.45 -0.54 3.52
CA TYR A 38 -3.50 0.76 4.18
C TYR A 38 -2.25 1.00 5.01
N LEU A 39 -1.80 2.24 5.02
CA LEU A 39 -0.81 2.73 5.97
C LEU A 39 -1.53 3.38 7.14
N ILE A 40 -1.29 2.86 8.34
CA ILE A 40 -1.82 3.39 9.59
C ILE A 40 -0.73 4.24 10.25
N VAL A 41 -1.01 5.50 10.55
CA VAL A 41 -0.03 6.47 11.04
C VAL A 41 -0.51 7.10 12.34
N TRP A 42 0.34 7.08 13.36
CA TRP A 42 0.15 7.86 14.57
C TRP A 42 0.70 9.27 14.38
N VAL A 43 -0.15 10.28 14.47
CA VAL A 43 0.16 11.66 14.07
C VAL A 43 -0.03 12.60 15.24
N GLY A 44 0.95 13.47 15.46
CA GLY A 44 0.87 14.60 16.37
C GLY A 44 0.89 15.93 15.61
N ASP A 45 0.26 16.95 16.17
CA ASP A 45 0.32 18.30 15.63
C ASP A 45 1.68 18.94 15.94
N HIS A 46 2.43 19.27 14.89
CA HIS A 46 3.72 19.94 14.99
C HIS A 46 3.65 21.28 15.75
N ALA A 47 2.51 22.00 15.70
CA ALA A 47 2.36 23.25 16.45
C ALA A 47 2.00 23.03 17.93
N GLY A 48 1.73 21.80 18.37
CA GLY A 48 1.28 21.47 19.72
C GLY A 48 -0.09 22.08 20.08
N LYS A 49 -0.91 22.40 19.09
CA LYS A 49 -2.24 23.05 19.24
C LYS A 49 -3.40 22.11 18.94
N GLY A 50 -3.15 21.03 18.22
CA GLY A 50 -4.10 19.97 17.90
C GLY A 50 -3.94 18.77 18.83
N ASN A 51 -4.93 17.89 18.81
CA ASN A 51 -4.81 16.60 19.46
C ASN A 51 -4.11 15.61 18.53
N ASP A 52 -3.48 14.61 19.12
CA ASP A 52 -2.97 13.46 18.38
C ASP A 52 -4.13 12.69 17.74
N PHE A 53 -3.85 12.06 16.62
CA PHE A 53 -4.86 11.30 15.88
C PHE A 53 -4.24 10.17 15.09
N LEU A 54 -5.06 9.17 14.79
CA LEU A 54 -4.73 8.12 13.84
C LEU A 54 -5.10 8.59 12.43
N ALA A 55 -4.18 8.53 11.48
CA ALA A 55 -4.45 8.71 10.06
C ALA A 55 -4.40 7.37 9.33
N VAL A 56 -5.34 7.16 8.41
CA VAL A 56 -5.36 5.99 7.52
C VAL A 56 -5.17 6.49 6.10
N ILE A 57 -4.13 6.00 5.45
CA ILE A 57 -3.75 6.39 4.09
C ILE A 57 -3.89 5.16 3.20
N ASP A 58 -4.43 5.37 2.00
CA ASP A 58 -4.46 4.33 0.97
C ASP A 58 -3.03 4.00 0.53
N ALA A 59 -2.64 2.75 0.69
CA ALA A 59 -1.32 2.25 0.36
C ALA A 59 -1.36 1.13 -0.68
N ASP A 60 -2.49 0.93 -1.37
CA ASP A 60 -2.57 -0.03 -2.47
C ASP A 60 -1.98 0.61 -3.74
N PRO A 61 -0.84 0.12 -4.27
CA PRO A 61 -0.21 0.70 -5.45
C PRO A 61 -1.06 0.58 -6.72
N ALA A 62 -2.09 -0.27 -6.74
CA ALA A 62 -3.05 -0.35 -7.83
C ALA A 62 -4.22 0.63 -7.69
N SER A 63 -4.36 1.30 -6.54
CA SER A 63 -5.46 2.22 -6.28
C SER A 63 -5.26 3.57 -6.99
N ALA A 64 -6.34 4.08 -7.59
CA ALA A 64 -6.38 5.43 -8.15
C ALA A 64 -6.27 6.53 -7.08
N SER A 65 -6.48 6.19 -5.80
CA SER A 65 -6.32 7.06 -4.65
C SER A 65 -5.08 6.74 -3.81
N TYR A 66 -4.11 5.99 -4.35
CA TYR A 66 -2.86 5.70 -3.66
C TYR A 66 -2.23 6.97 -3.06
N GLY A 67 -1.86 6.91 -1.78
CA GLY A 67 -1.30 8.01 -1.01
C GLY A 67 -2.32 9.04 -0.51
N HIS A 68 -3.61 8.88 -0.82
CA HIS A 68 -4.65 9.76 -0.31
C HIS A 68 -5.06 9.38 1.13
N LEU A 69 -5.42 10.39 1.91
CA LEU A 69 -6.03 10.21 3.21
C LEU A 69 -7.43 9.59 3.05
N VAL A 70 -7.65 8.47 3.72
CA VAL A 70 -8.91 7.72 3.70
C VAL A 70 -9.81 8.19 4.85
N THR A 71 -9.26 8.19 6.06
CA THR A 71 -9.99 8.62 7.26
C THR A 71 -9.01 9.05 8.36
N THR A 72 -9.54 9.74 9.36
CA THR A 72 -8.82 10.12 10.58
C THR A 72 -9.65 9.79 11.81
N LEU A 73 -8.99 9.39 12.88
CA LEU A 73 -9.61 9.17 14.18
C LEU A 73 -8.91 10.05 15.23
N PRO A 74 -9.51 11.18 15.64
CA PRO A 74 -8.93 12.05 16.64
C PRO A 74 -8.97 11.39 18.01
N THR A 75 -7.96 11.68 18.83
CA THR A 75 -7.98 11.40 20.26
C THR A 75 -8.32 12.64 21.07
N ASP A 76 -8.42 12.47 22.39
CA ASP A 76 -8.52 13.55 23.36
C ASP A 76 -7.14 13.99 23.91
N GLN A 77 -6.03 13.38 23.46
CA GLN A 77 -4.67 13.77 23.87
C GLN A 77 -4.19 14.97 23.07
N ARG A 78 -3.89 16.08 23.75
CA ARG A 78 -3.14 17.19 23.16
C ARG A 78 -1.72 16.71 22.85
N THR A 79 -1.22 16.94 21.64
CA THR A 79 0.13 16.50 21.26
C THR A 79 1.19 17.00 22.23
N GLU A 80 2.00 16.09 22.76
CA GLU A 80 3.22 16.41 23.49
C GLU A 80 4.45 15.81 22.81
N LEU A 81 4.46 14.50 22.59
CA LEU A 81 5.49 13.78 21.84
C LEU A 81 4.98 12.41 21.36
N VAL A 82 4.24 12.39 20.24
CA VAL A 82 3.98 11.13 19.51
C VAL A 82 5.31 10.45 19.18
N HIS A 83 5.46 9.18 19.58
CA HIS A 83 6.78 8.54 19.54
C HIS A 83 6.77 7.16 18.88
N HIS A 84 5.92 6.23 19.32
CA HIS A 84 5.96 4.85 18.83
C HIS A 84 4.58 4.24 18.60
N THR A 85 4.53 3.44 17.54
CA THR A 85 3.62 2.30 17.39
C THR A 85 4.45 1.02 17.34
N GLU A 86 3.82 -0.15 17.31
CA GLU A 86 4.53 -1.40 17.02
C GLU A 86 5.25 -1.35 15.66
N TYR A 87 6.38 -2.08 15.58
CA TYR A 87 7.17 -2.20 14.35
C TYR A 87 6.45 -2.96 13.23
N THR A 88 5.56 -3.88 13.60
CA THR A 88 4.74 -4.65 12.67
C THR A 88 3.31 -4.65 13.18
N MET A 89 2.35 -4.60 12.25
CA MET A 89 0.94 -4.64 12.61
C MET A 89 0.63 -5.94 13.36
N PRO A 90 0.14 -5.89 14.61
CA PRO A 90 -0.18 -7.10 15.36
C PRO A 90 -1.28 -7.91 14.66
N ALA A 91 -1.19 -9.24 14.70
CA ALA A 91 -2.19 -10.12 14.09
C ALA A 91 -3.61 -9.94 14.69
N SER A 92 -3.71 -9.36 15.89
CA SER A 92 -4.98 -9.00 16.53
C SER A 92 -5.69 -7.83 15.85
N GLY A 93 -4.99 -7.02 15.05
CA GLY A 93 -5.48 -5.73 14.56
C GLY A 93 -5.64 -4.68 15.66
N MET A 94 -5.01 -4.90 16.81
CA MET A 94 -4.97 -3.94 17.92
C MET A 94 -3.61 -3.24 17.92
N LEU A 95 -3.59 -1.97 17.53
CA LEU A 95 -2.38 -1.16 17.42
C LEU A 95 -2.21 -0.29 18.67
N PHE A 96 -1.05 -0.34 19.31
CA PHE A 96 -0.72 0.50 20.45
C PHE A 96 0.03 1.73 19.94
N ALA A 97 -0.39 2.91 20.38
CA ALA A 97 0.21 4.17 19.97
C ALA A 97 0.48 5.04 21.20
N ASN A 98 1.73 5.42 21.39
CA ASN A 98 2.18 6.14 22.58
C ASN A 98 2.49 7.61 22.26
N ASP A 99 2.00 8.49 23.13
CA ASP A 99 2.62 9.78 23.37
C ASP A 99 3.54 9.64 24.58
N HIS A 100 4.83 9.90 24.36
CA HIS A 100 5.89 9.65 25.34
C HIS A 100 5.84 10.62 26.51
N ASN A 101 5.63 11.91 26.24
CA ASN A 101 5.67 12.95 27.27
C ASN A 101 4.39 12.97 28.09
N ALA A 102 3.24 12.70 27.44
CA ALA A 102 1.98 12.51 28.13
C ALA A 102 1.94 11.22 28.97
N GLY A 103 2.86 10.28 28.72
CA GLY A 103 2.89 8.98 29.38
C GLY A 103 1.65 8.14 29.11
N ARG A 104 0.98 8.36 27.97
CA ARG A 104 -0.30 7.74 27.63
C ARG A 104 -0.17 6.90 26.36
N THR A 105 -0.78 5.71 26.41
CA THR A 105 -0.86 4.80 25.27
C THR A 105 -2.32 4.57 24.92
N PHE A 106 -2.65 4.80 23.66
CA PHE A 106 -3.93 4.43 23.07
C PHE A 106 -3.84 3.04 22.48
N ILE A 107 -4.97 2.32 22.52
CA ILE A 107 -5.13 1.09 21.76
C ILE A 107 -6.20 1.30 20.71
N PHE A 108 -5.83 1.17 19.44
CA PHE A 108 -6.73 1.28 18.31
C PHE A 108 -7.11 -0.09 17.77
N ASP A 109 -8.40 -0.32 17.59
CA ASP A 109 -8.92 -1.43 16.78
C ASP A 109 -8.93 -0.99 15.31
N VAL A 110 -8.04 -1.58 14.51
CA VAL A 110 -7.85 -1.28 13.08
C VAL A 110 -8.23 -2.46 12.19
N ARG A 111 -8.97 -3.45 12.71
CA ARG A 111 -9.47 -4.59 11.91
C ARG A 111 -10.36 -4.14 10.75
N ASN A 112 -11.01 -2.98 10.89
CA ASN A 112 -11.59 -2.23 9.78
C ASN A 112 -10.88 -0.87 9.65
N ALA A 113 -9.91 -0.79 8.76
CA ALA A 113 -9.12 0.43 8.54
C ALA A 113 -9.96 1.63 8.03
N LEU A 114 -11.12 1.39 7.41
CA LEU A 114 -12.01 2.48 6.97
C LEU A 114 -12.78 3.11 8.12
N ALA A 115 -12.89 2.43 9.25
CA ALA A 115 -13.62 2.87 10.43
C ALA A 115 -12.91 2.41 11.73
N PRO A 116 -11.68 2.88 11.98
CA PRO A 116 -10.92 2.49 13.18
C PRO A 116 -11.60 3.01 14.44
N LYS A 117 -11.27 2.41 15.59
CA LYS A 117 -11.87 2.77 16.88
C LYS A 117 -10.82 2.84 17.99
N ILE A 118 -10.99 3.77 18.92
CA ILE A 118 -10.25 3.77 20.18
C ILE A 118 -10.91 2.74 21.10
N VAL A 119 -10.09 1.90 21.72
CA VAL A 119 -10.54 0.91 22.72
C VAL A 119 -10.33 1.43 24.14
N THR A 120 -9.20 2.10 24.39
CA THR A 120 -8.88 2.76 25.66
C THR A 120 -7.92 3.93 25.45
#